data_AF-A0A1W4XG49-F1
#
_entry.id   AF-A0A1W4XG49-F1
#
_cell.length_a   1.000
_cell.length_b   1.000
_cell.length_c   1.000
_cell.angle_alpha   90.00
_cell.angle_beta   90.00
_cell.angle_gamma   90.00
#
_symmetry.space_group_name_H-M   'P 1'
#
loop_
_entity.id
_entity.type
_entity.pdbx_description
1 polymer ?
#
loop_
_entity_poly.entity_id
_entity_poly.type
_entity_poly.pdbx_seq_one_letter_code
_entity_poly.pdbx_strand_id
1 'polypeptide(L)'
;MEDSLEDYLRLSQNVRKNEQIDQREKIKSTLITLQKKKESETRAMKIVEFMIEGRLRIETFLHCLLYINQDYYQDIVEERALNKVCGYAICSEKIPEMPKKQFHISFKANKVYDITDRKNYCSNFCYKASLHIKKQIEVSPLWLRSYDNLPDFCI
;
A
#
# COMPACT_ATOMS: atom_id res chain seq x y z
N MET A 1 48.66 -37.68 -15.06
CA MET A 1 47.18 -37.66 -15.09
C MET A 1 46.82 -36.83 -16.31
N GLU A 2 46.57 -37.49 -17.43
CA GLU A 2 46.05 -36.83 -18.63
C GLU A 2 44.53 -36.90 -18.54
N ASP A 3 43.89 -35.79 -18.21
CA ASP A 3 42.44 -35.68 -18.33
C ASP A 3 42.07 -35.83 -19.81
N SER A 4 41.20 -36.79 -20.11
CA SER A 4 40.86 -37.11 -21.49
C SER A 4 39.97 -36.03 -22.10
N LEU A 5 40.04 -35.83 -23.42
CA LEU A 5 39.16 -34.90 -24.15
C LEU A 5 37.67 -35.17 -23.87
N GLU A 6 37.33 -36.42 -23.60
CA GLU A 6 36.00 -36.90 -23.21
C GLU A 6 35.53 -36.29 -21.87
N ASP A 7 36.44 -36.15 -20.90
CA ASP A 7 36.13 -35.60 -19.57
C ASP A 7 35.83 -34.09 -19.65
N TYR A 8 36.58 -33.35 -20.46
CA TYR A 8 36.32 -31.93 -20.75
C TYR A 8 34.96 -31.72 -21.44
N LEU A 9 34.61 -32.58 -22.41
CA LEU A 9 33.31 -32.53 -23.09
C LEU A 9 32.16 -32.76 -22.11
N ARG A 10 32.25 -33.76 -21.22
CA ARG A 10 31.25 -34.04 -20.18
C ARG A 10 31.09 -32.89 -19.19
N LEU A 11 32.19 -32.31 -18.72
CA LEU A 11 32.18 -31.12 -17.86
C LEU A 11 31.44 -29.96 -18.54
N SER A 12 31.75 -29.66 -19.80
CA SER A 12 31.09 -28.58 -20.55
C SER A 12 29.59 -28.80 -20.75
N GLN A 13 29.16 -30.05 -20.97
CA GLN A 13 27.74 -30.42 -21.10
C GLN A 13 27.01 -30.29 -19.77
N ASN A 14 27.64 -30.70 -18.66
CA ASN A 14 27.08 -30.57 -17.32
C ASN A 14 26.92 -29.11 -16.90
N VAL A 15 27.89 -28.24 -17.22
CA VAL A 15 27.78 -26.79 -16.96
C VAL A 15 26.59 -26.19 -17.71
N ARG A 16 26.46 -26.46 -19.02
CA ARG A 16 25.31 -25.98 -19.83
C ARG A 16 23.96 -26.49 -19.30
N LYS A 17 23.91 -27.74 -18.84
CA LYS A 17 22.71 -28.34 -18.27
C LYS A 17 22.33 -27.69 -16.94
N ASN A 18 23.31 -27.39 -16.08
CA ASN A 18 23.09 -26.70 -14.82
C ASN A 18 22.63 -25.25 -15.03
N GLU A 19 23.22 -24.53 -15.99
CA GLU A 19 22.77 -23.18 -16.39
C GLU A 19 21.31 -23.18 -16.86
N GLN A 20 20.90 -24.18 -17.65
CA GLN A 20 19.51 -24.32 -18.09
C GLN A 20 18.56 -24.62 -16.93
N ILE A 21 18.98 -25.38 -15.92
CA ILE A 21 18.19 -25.65 -14.72
C ILE A 21 18.02 -24.36 -13.89
N ASP A 22 19.11 -23.65 -13.61
CA ASP A 22 19.09 -22.37 -12.87
C ASP A 22 18.24 -21.32 -13.60
N GLN A 23 18.33 -21.21 -14.93
CA GLN A 23 17.46 -20.35 -15.72
C GLN A 23 15.98 -20.73 -15.57
N ARG A 24 15.64 -22.02 -15.63
CA ARG A 24 14.25 -22.50 -15.46
C ARG A 24 13.73 -22.21 -14.05
N GLU A 25 14.55 -22.37 -13.03
CA GLU A 25 14.20 -22.06 -11.63
C GLU A 25 13.97 -20.56 -11.43
N LYS A 26 14.82 -19.71 -12.00
CA LYS A 26 14.65 -18.25 -12.01
C LYS A 26 13.37 -17.82 -12.72
N ILE A 27 13.05 -18.43 -13.86
CA ILE A 27 11.80 -18.15 -14.58
C ILE A 27 10.60 -18.54 -13.71
N LYS A 28 10.62 -19.74 -13.10
CA LYS A 28 9.54 -20.19 -12.21
C LYS A 28 9.37 -19.27 -10.99
N SER A 29 10.45 -18.88 -10.32
CA SER A 29 10.38 -18.00 -9.15
C SER A 29 9.83 -16.62 -9.50
N THR A 30 10.22 -16.09 -10.66
CA THR A 30 9.73 -14.81 -11.18
C THR A 30 8.23 -14.88 -11.48
N LEU A 31 7.76 -15.95 -12.13
CA LEU A 31 6.34 -16.15 -12.42
C LEU A 31 5.50 -16.23 -11.15
N ILE A 32 5.96 -16.95 -10.13
CA ILE A 32 5.29 -17.03 -8.82
C ILE A 32 5.18 -15.63 -8.18
N THR A 33 6.26 -14.85 -8.23
CA THR A 33 6.30 -13.50 -7.67
C THR A 33 5.34 -12.56 -8.40
N LEU A 34 5.30 -12.62 -9.74
CA LEU A 34 4.37 -11.85 -10.57
C LEU A 34 2.91 -12.20 -10.27
N GLN A 35 2.61 -13.48 -10.09
CA GLN A 35 1.27 -13.91 -9.75
C GLN A 35 0.84 -13.42 -8.36
N LYS A 36 1.71 -13.56 -7.34
CA LYS A 36 1.46 -13.02 -6.00
C LYS A 36 1.25 -11.51 -6.01
N LYS A 37 2.06 -10.79 -6.79
CA LYS A 37 1.89 -9.35 -7.00
C LYS A 37 0.49 -9.03 -7.54
N LYS A 38 0.10 -9.67 -8.64
CA LYS A 38 -1.21 -9.48 -9.26
C LYS A 38 -2.35 -9.77 -8.28
N GLU A 39 -2.28 -10.87 -7.55
CA GLU A 39 -3.32 -11.25 -6.57
C GLU A 39 -3.41 -10.24 -5.41
N SER A 40 -2.27 -9.76 -4.92
CA SER A 40 -2.20 -8.78 -3.83
C SER A 40 -2.76 -7.43 -4.27
N GLU A 41 -2.37 -6.93 -5.44
CA GLU A 41 -2.90 -5.68 -6.01
C GLU A 41 -4.39 -5.78 -6.31
N THR A 42 -4.85 -6.90 -6.86
CA THR A 42 -6.28 -7.13 -7.12
C THR A 42 -7.10 -7.12 -5.82
N ARG A 43 -6.56 -7.70 -4.74
CA ARG A 43 -7.21 -7.68 -3.43
C ARG A 43 -7.25 -6.27 -2.85
N ALA A 44 -6.14 -5.55 -2.91
CA ALA A 44 -6.04 -4.17 -2.43
C ALA A 44 -7.05 -3.26 -3.15
N MET A 45 -7.19 -3.41 -4.47
CA MET A 45 -8.16 -2.64 -5.25
C MET A 45 -9.60 -2.85 -4.77
N LYS A 46 -10.02 -4.10 -4.53
CA LYS A 46 -11.35 -4.40 -4.00
C LYS A 46 -11.58 -3.79 -2.61
N ILE A 47 -10.52 -3.72 -1.80
CA ILE A 47 -10.59 -3.09 -0.48
C ILE A 47 -10.72 -1.58 -0.61
N VAL A 48 -10.00 -0.95 -1.53
CA VAL A 48 -10.11 0.48 -1.82
C VAL A 48 -11.55 0.83 -2.23
N GLU A 49 -12.11 0.11 -3.20
CA GLU A 49 -13.51 0.28 -3.63
C GLU A 49 -14.47 0.17 -2.44
N PHE A 50 -14.32 -0.88 -1.62
CA PHE A 50 -15.13 -1.09 -0.43
C PHE A 50 -15.00 0.05 0.61
N MET A 51 -13.80 0.59 0.82
CA MET A 51 -13.54 1.66 1.79
C MET A 51 -14.05 3.03 1.31
N ILE A 52 -14.17 3.24 0.00
CA ILE A 52 -14.70 4.48 -0.59
C ILE A 52 -16.21 4.59 -0.34
N GLU A 53 -16.98 3.52 -0.50
CA GLU A 53 -18.44 3.48 -0.27
C GLU A 53 -18.81 3.88 1.18
N GLY A 54 -17.93 3.58 2.14
CA GLY A 54 -18.04 4.02 3.53
C GLY A 54 -18.94 3.18 4.42
N ARG A 55 -19.02 3.56 5.71
CA ARG A 55 -19.76 2.87 6.81
C ARG A 55 -19.08 1.62 7.34
N LEU A 56 -17.76 1.69 7.55
CA LEU A 56 -17.00 0.58 8.11
C LEU A 56 -17.16 0.52 9.63
N ARG A 57 -17.34 -0.71 10.14
CA ARG A 57 -17.07 -1.00 11.55
C ARG A 57 -15.57 -0.92 11.80
N ILE A 58 -15.19 -0.52 13.00
CA ILE A 58 -13.79 -0.35 13.43
C ILE A 58 -12.98 -1.62 13.17
N GLU A 59 -13.49 -2.78 13.58
CA GLU A 59 -12.82 -4.07 13.39
C GLU A 59 -12.54 -4.39 11.91
N THR A 60 -13.55 -4.17 11.05
CA THR A 60 -13.43 -4.39 9.61
C THR A 60 -12.40 -3.43 9.00
N PHE A 61 -12.42 -2.17 9.42
CA PHE A 61 -11.46 -1.18 8.99
C PHE A 61 -10.02 -1.61 9.33
N LEU A 62 -9.77 -2.01 10.58
CA LEU A 62 -8.43 -2.43 11.02
C LEU A 62 -7.94 -3.68 10.25
N HIS A 63 -8.82 -4.64 9.99
CA HIS A 63 -8.47 -5.79 9.16
C HIS A 63 -8.13 -5.43 7.71
N CYS A 64 -8.84 -4.46 7.12
CA CYS A 64 -8.55 -3.98 5.77
C CYS A 64 -7.16 -3.32 5.66
N LEU A 65 -6.69 -2.64 6.71
CA LEU A 65 -5.40 -1.94 6.73
C LEU A 65 -4.21 -2.88 6.48
N LEU A 66 -4.32 -4.16 6.84
CA LEU A 66 -3.28 -5.18 6.61
C LEU A 66 -2.98 -5.41 5.13
N TYR A 67 -3.98 -5.18 4.26
CA TYR A 67 -3.94 -5.53 2.85
C TYR A 67 -3.81 -4.31 1.93
N ILE A 68 -3.52 -3.14 2.47
CA ILE A 68 -3.29 -1.91 1.71
C ILE A 68 -1.95 -1.28 2.10
N ASN A 69 -1.45 -0.39 1.24
CA ASN A 69 -0.27 0.44 1.49
C ASN A 69 -0.71 1.88 1.75
N GLN A 70 0.26 2.75 2.06
CA GLN A 70 0.00 4.16 2.31
C GLN A 70 -0.58 4.90 1.09
N ASP A 71 -0.22 4.48 -0.13
CA ASP A 71 -0.70 5.08 -1.38
C ASP A 71 -2.17 4.78 -1.59
N TYR A 72 -2.58 3.51 -1.50
CA TYR A 72 -3.97 3.09 -1.55
C TYR A 72 -4.81 3.78 -0.46
N TYR A 73 -4.26 3.97 0.75
CA TYR A 73 -4.96 4.73 1.79
C TYR A 73 -5.16 6.20 1.43
N GLN A 74 -4.17 6.82 0.77
CA GLN A 74 -4.30 8.18 0.27
C GLN A 74 -5.36 8.28 -0.83
N ASP A 75 -5.38 7.33 -1.76
CA ASP A 75 -6.39 7.26 -2.82
C ASP A 75 -7.81 7.17 -2.22
N ILE A 76 -8.00 6.34 -1.18
CA ILE A 76 -9.28 6.26 -0.45
C ILE A 76 -9.69 7.62 0.12
N VAL A 77 -8.75 8.36 0.74
CA VAL A 77 -9.03 9.69 1.30
C VAL A 77 -9.46 10.67 0.22
N GLU A 78 -8.79 10.66 -0.92
CA GLU A 78 -9.04 11.55 -2.06
C GLU A 78 -10.38 11.24 -2.74
N GLU A 79 -10.64 9.97 -3.05
CA GLU A 79 -11.90 9.51 -3.66
C GLU A 79 -13.12 9.80 -2.76
N ARG A 80 -12.96 9.61 -1.44
CA ARG A 80 -14.01 10.00 -0.48
C ARG A 80 -14.25 11.51 -0.47
N ALA A 81 -13.18 12.30 -0.56
CA ALA A 81 -13.28 13.75 -0.61
C ALA A 81 -13.94 14.25 -1.91
N LEU A 82 -13.69 13.61 -3.06
CA LEU A 82 -14.40 13.86 -4.31
C LEU A 82 -15.91 13.62 -4.15
N ASN A 83 -16.28 12.58 -3.41
CA ASN A 83 -17.67 12.28 -3.03
C ASN A 83 -18.23 13.17 -1.90
N LYS A 84 -17.47 14.19 -1.45
CA LYS A 84 -17.84 15.12 -0.36
C LYS A 84 -18.08 14.44 1.00
N VAL A 85 -17.54 13.25 1.20
CA VAL A 85 -17.56 12.52 2.47
C VAL A 85 -16.19 12.64 3.14
N CYS A 86 -16.15 12.65 4.47
CA CYS A 86 -14.89 12.71 5.20
C CYS A 86 -13.94 11.57 4.78
N GLY A 87 -12.68 11.92 4.49
CA GLY A 87 -11.63 10.98 4.10
C GLY A 87 -11.24 9.97 5.19
N TYR A 88 -11.59 10.22 6.45
CA TYR A 88 -11.44 9.21 7.50
C TYR A 88 -12.48 8.11 7.28
N ALA A 89 -12.05 6.90 6.90
CA ALA A 89 -12.94 5.85 6.40
C ALA A 89 -14.04 5.40 7.39
N ILE A 90 -13.81 5.53 8.71
CA ILE A 90 -14.81 5.21 9.74
C ILE A 90 -15.84 6.34 9.88
N CYS A 91 -15.50 7.58 9.48
CA CYS A 91 -16.40 8.72 9.54
C CYS A 91 -17.32 8.76 8.32
N SER A 92 -18.62 8.93 8.54
CA SER A 92 -19.63 9.09 7.48
C SER A 92 -20.12 10.54 7.35
N GLU A 93 -19.47 11.48 8.05
CA GLU A 93 -19.84 12.90 8.03
C GLU A 93 -19.42 13.55 6.71
N LYS A 94 -20.16 14.57 6.27
CA LYS A 94 -19.81 15.33 5.07
C LYS A 94 -18.67 16.30 5.34
N ILE A 95 -17.88 16.58 4.31
CA ILE A 95 -16.87 17.64 4.39
C ILE A 95 -17.61 18.99 4.37
N PRO A 96 -17.32 19.90 5.32
CA PRO A 96 -17.91 21.24 5.33
C PRO A 96 -17.44 22.05 4.13
N GLU A 97 -18.10 23.16 3.84
CA GLU A 97 -17.65 24.05 2.76
C GLU A 97 -16.29 24.64 3.12
N MET A 98 -15.25 24.22 2.39
CA MET A 98 -13.87 24.61 2.65
C MET A 98 -13.44 25.78 1.75
N PRO A 99 -12.58 26.69 2.26
CA PRO A 99 -12.09 27.80 1.48
C PRO A 99 -11.24 27.32 0.29
N LYS A 100 -11.41 27.97 -0.87
CA LYS A 100 -10.72 27.59 -2.12
C LYS A 100 -9.19 27.76 -2.05
N LYS A 101 -8.69 28.69 -1.22
CA LYS A 101 -7.25 28.98 -1.08
C LYS A 101 -6.46 27.77 -0.54
N GLN A 102 -5.25 27.56 -1.04
CA GLN A 102 -4.36 26.47 -0.58
C GLN A 102 -3.69 26.78 0.76
N PHE A 103 -3.34 28.03 1.01
CA PHE A 103 -2.58 28.42 2.19
C PHE A 103 -3.43 29.19 3.21
N HIS A 104 -3.16 28.94 4.48
CA HIS A 104 -3.74 29.67 5.62
C HIS A 104 -2.63 30.35 6.42
N ILE A 105 -2.71 31.68 6.54
CA ILE A 105 -1.79 32.48 7.34
C ILE A 105 -2.36 32.62 8.75
N SER A 106 -1.63 32.11 9.75
CA SER A 106 -1.98 32.28 11.15
C SER A 106 -1.11 33.35 11.78
N PHE A 107 -1.72 34.49 12.11
CA PHE A 107 -1.04 35.58 12.82
C PHE A 107 -0.65 35.19 14.26
N LYS A 108 -1.41 34.29 14.89
CA LYS A 108 -1.13 33.84 16.28
C LYS A 108 0.16 33.03 16.38
N ALA A 109 0.41 32.17 15.38
CA ALA A 109 1.61 31.33 15.32
C ALA A 109 2.71 31.93 14.44
N ASN A 110 2.44 33.06 13.77
CA ASN A 110 3.25 33.64 12.72
C ASN A 110 3.74 32.59 11.70
N LYS A 111 2.82 31.75 11.22
CA LYS A 111 3.11 30.61 10.33
C LYS A 111 2.10 30.54 9.18
N VAL A 112 2.60 30.12 8.02
CA VAL A 112 1.79 29.78 6.84
C VAL A 112 1.62 28.26 6.80
N TYR A 113 0.37 27.81 6.77
CA TYR A 113 0.00 26.40 6.71
C TYR A 113 -0.54 26.05 5.33
N ASP A 114 -0.14 24.91 4.77
CA ASP A 114 -0.85 24.28 3.66
C ASP A 114 -2.08 23.55 4.22
N ILE A 115 -3.26 23.86 3.69
CA ILE A 115 -4.52 23.26 4.12
C ILE A 115 -5.08 22.26 3.10
N THR A 116 -4.31 21.87 2.07
CA THR A 116 -4.73 20.94 1.01
C THR A 116 -5.26 19.63 1.60
N ASP A 117 -4.44 18.91 2.37
CA ASP A 117 -4.85 17.64 2.97
C ASP A 117 -5.98 17.81 3.98
N ARG A 118 -5.96 18.91 4.76
CA ARG A 118 -6.99 19.17 5.77
C ARG A 118 -8.37 19.31 5.13
N LYS A 119 -8.48 19.77 3.88
CA LYS A 119 -9.76 19.89 3.18
C LYS A 119 -10.48 18.57 2.97
N ASN A 120 -9.77 17.45 3.02
CA ASN A 120 -10.35 16.13 2.77
C ASN A 120 -11.11 15.57 4.00
N TYR A 121 -11.25 16.34 5.08
CA TYR A 121 -11.82 15.86 6.34
C TYR A 121 -12.91 16.78 6.89
N CYS A 122 -13.82 16.24 7.69
CA CYS A 122 -14.86 17.04 8.35
C CYS A 122 -14.28 17.89 9.51
N SER A 123 -13.33 17.33 10.27
CA SER A 123 -12.82 17.93 11.51
C SER A 123 -11.31 17.76 11.66
N ASN A 124 -10.70 18.57 12.54
CA ASN A 124 -9.29 18.43 12.91
C ASN A 124 -9.02 17.08 13.60
N PHE A 125 -10.03 16.53 14.29
CA PHE A 125 -9.94 15.21 14.89
C PHE A 125 -9.79 14.12 13.83
N CYS A 126 -10.69 14.09 12.83
CA CYS A 126 -10.64 13.11 11.75
C CYS A 126 -9.35 13.22 10.93
N TYR A 127 -8.87 14.44 10.69
CA TYR A 127 -7.58 14.65 10.02
C TYR A 127 -6.42 14.03 10.81
N LYS A 128 -6.33 14.29 12.12
CA LYS A 128 -5.27 13.74 12.97
C LYS A 128 -5.37 12.23 13.12
N ALA A 129 -6.57 11.69 13.33
CA ALA A 129 -6.80 10.25 13.45
C ALA A 129 -6.43 9.52 12.16
N SER A 130 -6.87 10.03 11.01
CA SER A 130 -6.51 9.44 9.71
C SER A 130 -5.01 9.51 9.44
N LEU A 131 -4.35 10.63 9.77
CA LEU A 131 -2.90 10.74 9.65
C LEU A 131 -2.16 9.79 10.61
N HIS A 132 -2.70 9.55 11.80
CA HIS A 132 -2.15 8.59 12.75
C HIS A 132 -2.19 7.17 12.18
N ILE A 133 -3.33 6.78 11.59
CA ILE A 133 -3.47 5.48 10.92
C ILE A 133 -2.55 5.37 9.70
N LYS A 134 -2.51 6.38 8.83
CA LYS A 134 -1.65 6.35 7.64
C LYS A 134 -0.19 6.07 7.99
N LYS A 135 0.30 6.63 9.09
CA LYS A 135 1.68 6.42 9.58
C LYS A 135 1.96 5.00 10.08
N GLN A 136 0.93 4.27 10.51
CA GLN A 136 1.06 2.89 10.97
C GLN A 136 1.07 1.89 9.81
N ILE A 137 0.53 2.26 8.64
CA ILE A 137 0.51 1.39 7.45
C ILE A 137 1.92 1.32 6.86
N GLU A 138 2.39 0.13 6.53
CA GLU A 138 3.69 -0.04 5.88
C GLU A 138 3.72 0.51 4.45
N VAL A 139 4.88 1.01 4.04
CA VAL A 139 5.16 1.45 2.65
C VAL A 139 5.61 0.27 1.77
N SER A 140 6.03 -0.84 2.40
CA SER A 140 6.51 -2.03 1.70
C SER A 140 5.46 -2.60 0.74
N PRO A 141 5.85 -3.08 -0.47
CA PRO A 141 4.94 -3.72 -1.40
C PRO A 141 4.21 -4.92 -0.79
N LEU A 142 2.91 -5.03 -1.06
CA LEU A 142 2.03 -6.02 -0.42
C LEU A 142 2.49 -7.46 -0.60
N TRP A 143 2.98 -7.81 -1.79
CA TRP A 143 3.40 -9.18 -2.14
C TRP A 143 4.72 -9.60 -1.50
N LEU A 144 5.43 -8.69 -0.83
CA LEU A 144 6.67 -8.95 -0.09
C LEU A 144 6.45 -9.03 1.43
N ARG A 145 5.25 -8.70 1.94
CA ARG A 145 4.96 -8.71 3.37
C ARG A 145 4.86 -10.14 3.89
N SER A 146 5.50 -10.39 5.02
CA SER A 146 5.38 -11.66 5.75
C SER A 146 4.26 -11.50 6.78
N TYR A 147 3.31 -12.44 6.82
CA TYR A 147 2.17 -12.39 7.75
C TYR A 147 2.52 -12.86 9.17
N ASP A 148 3.81 -13.14 9.43
CA ASP A 148 4.27 -13.70 10.70
C ASP A 148 4.20 -12.69 11.85
N ASN A 149 4.27 -11.38 11.56
CA ASN A 149 4.10 -10.29 12.53
C ASN A 149 3.13 -9.27 11.96
N LEU A 150 1.84 -9.44 12.23
CA LEU A 150 0.84 -8.46 11.81
C LEU A 150 0.95 -7.21 12.69
N PRO A 151 1.01 -6.00 12.10
CA PRO A 151 1.00 -4.78 12.89
C PRO A 151 -0.33 -4.61 13.60
N ASP A 152 -0.26 -4.33 14.90
CA ASP A 152 -1.42 -3.92 15.68
C ASP A 152 -1.70 -2.44 15.41
N PHE A 153 -2.88 -2.17 14.85
CA PHE A 153 -3.31 -0.81 14.54
C PHE A 153 -4.09 -0.21 15.72
N CYS A 154 -3.64 0.97 16.17
CA CYS A 154 -4.30 1.74 17.23
C CYS A 154 -5.01 2.96 16.62
N ILE A 155 -6.25 3.21 17.04
CA ILE A 155 -7.09 4.34 16.60
C ILE A 155 -7.05 5.48 17.60
#